data_AF-A0AAD2JVW9-F1
#
_entry.id   AF-A0AAD2JVW9-F1
#
_cell.length_a   1.000
_cell.length_b   1.000
_cell.length_c   1.000
_cell.angle_alpha   90.00
_cell.angle_beta   90.00
_cell.angle_gamma   90.00
#
_symmetry.space_group_name_H-M   'P 1'
#
loop_
_entity.id
_entity.type
_entity.pdbx_description
1 polymer ?
#
loop_
_entity_poly.entity_id
_entity_poly.type
_entity_poly.pdbx_seq_one_letter_code
_entity_poly.pdbx_strand_id
1 'polypeptide(L)'
;TAPFIQDPPVCCNQSLTISRVLIFAKQEAKRGRPVELGPTEARPPRAWPEERASVARALPVSQPAYQNKAHRLESRRYIRTHTGIGCAYYITYNIMSSETFTVLNDTRPDDTTLPAFMVSTTRGFLPRAEPVVDLPAEFAALESILARMPIQTLDGSPGLLARGMLGETVLNELPDLTWAVEKYAANLPLQNALYRDYSFLASAYLLEPCHLRFVKDGEYGLGREVLPKNIAIPISRCAEIAGFKPFMEYAGSYALFN
;
A
#
# COMPACT_ATOMS: atom_id res chain seq x y z
N THR A 1 -24.50 29.45 19.87
CA THR A 1 -23.90 28.25 20.47
C THR A 1 -24.01 27.10 19.50
N ALA A 2 -22.91 26.81 18.78
CA ALA A 2 -22.73 25.65 17.92
C ALA A 2 -21.31 25.12 18.20
N PRO A 3 -21.08 23.80 18.28
CA PRO A 3 -19.81 23.27 18.75
C PRO A 3 -18.76 23.20 17.64
N PHE A 4 -17.52 23.52 18.04
CA PHE A 4 -16.27 23.32 17.31
C PHE A 4 -16.07 21.84 16.95
N ILE A 5 -15.79 21.56 15.68
CA ILE A 5 -15.23 20.29 15.22
C ILE A 5 -13.72 20.53 15.06
N GLN A 6 -12.90 19.77 15.79
CA GLN A 6 -11.45 19.74 15.61
C GLN A 6 -11.11 18.88 14.39
N ASP A 7 -10.33 19.44 13.46
CA ASP A 7 -9.77 18.70 12.32
C ASP A 7 -8.72 17.68 12.78
N PRO A 8 -8.66 16.47 12.19
CA PRO A 8 -7.64 15.47 12.52
C PRO A 8 -6.26 15.85 11.95
N PRO A 9 -5.16 15.38 12.56
CA PRO A 9 -3.81 15.76 12.17
C PRO A 9 -3.39 15.16 10.82
N VAL A 10 -2.74 16.01 10.02
CA VAL A 10 -2.23 15.78 8.67
C VAL A 10 -1.11 14.72 8.65
N CYS A 11 -1.39 13.55 8.05
CA CYS A 11 -0.42 12.45 7.82
C CYS A 11 0.57 12.69 6.66
N CYS A 12 0.95 13.93 6.35
CA CYS A 12 1.71 14.24 5.13
C CYS A 12 3.23 13.99 5.24
N ASN A 13 3.79 13.85 6.46
CA ASN A 13 5.25 13.80 6.65
C ASN A 13 5.91 12.43 6.46
N GLN A 14 5.17 11.32 6.45
CA GLN A 14 5.77 9.99 6.26
C GLN A 14 5.99 9.61 4.78
N SER A 15 5.27 10.24 3.86
CA SER A 15 5.26 9.85 2.43
C SER A 15 6.58 10.14 1.69
N LEU A 16 7.36 11.14 2.12
CA LEU A 16 8.46 11.68 1.30
C LEU A 16 9.86 11.15 1.65
N THR A 17 10.09 10.72 2.90
CA THR A 17 11.29 9.93 3.24
C THR A 17 11.26 8.57 2.52
N ILE A 18 10.05 8.04 2.35
CA ILE A 18 9.67 6.86 1.58
C ILE A 18 10.00 7.06 0.08
N SER A 19 9.65 8.19 -0.54
CA SER A 19 9.98 8.46 -1.96
C SER A 19 11.47 8.46 -2.32
N ARG A 20 12.37 8.89 -1.41
CA ARG A 20 13.83 8.84 -1.65
C ARG A 20 14.43 7.45 -1.44
N VAL A 21 13.88 6.66 -0.51
CA VAL A 21 14.39 5.33 -0.16
C VAL A 21 13.84 4.24 -1.09
N LEU A 22 12.62 4.38 -1.61
CA LEU A 22 11.92 3.29 -2.32
C LEU A 22 12.11 3.30 -3.84
N ILE A 23 12.51 4.44 -4.42
CA ILE A 23 13.01 4.48 -5.80
C ILE A 23 14.37 3.78 -5.89
N PHE A 24 15.16 3.79 -4.82
CA PHE A 24 16.48 3.16 -4.76
C PHE A 24 16.39 1.61 -4.63
N ALA A 25 15.34 1.07 -4.01
CA ALA A 25 15.21 -0.36 -3.72
C ALA A 25 14.98 -1.23 -4.99
N LYS A 26 14.06 -0.85 -5.89
CA LYS A 26 13.85 -1.53 -7.19
C LYS A 26 15.10 -1.48 -8.09
N GLN A 27 15.97 -0.50 -7.85
CA GLN A 27 17.17 -0.22 -8.64
C GLN A 27 18.39 -1.06 -8.23
N GLU A 28 18.53 -1.42 -6.95
CA GLU A 28 19.65 -2.24 -6.46
C GLU A 28 19.43 -3.75 -6.69
N ALA A 29 18.19 -4.22 -6.79
CA ALA A 29 17.87 -5.62 -7.14
C ALA A 29 18.42 -6.02 -8.53
N LYS A 30 18.45 -5.08 -9.50
CA LYS A 30 19.07 -5.29 -10.83
C LYS A 30 20.61 -5.36 -10.79
N ARG A 31 21.26 -5.04 -9.66
CA ARG A 31 22.73 -4.97 -9.52
C ARG A 31 23.37 -6.16 -8.80
N GLY A 32 22.59 -7.11 -8.28
CA GLY A 32 23.13 -8.34 -7.68
C GLY A 32 24.15 -8.13 -6.55
N ARG A 33 24.10 -7.00 -5.83
CA ARG A 33 25.01 -6.71 -4.71
C ARG A 33 24.27 -6.78 -3.37
N PRO A 34 24.78 -7.53 -2.37
CA PRO A 34 24.21 -7.51 -1.02
C PRO A 34 24.47 -6.15 -0.36
N VAL A 35 23.44 -5.57 0.24
CA VAL A 35 23.52 -4.31 0.99
C VAL A 35 24.00 -4.60 2.41
N GLU A 36 25.25 -4.29 2.73
CA GLU A 36 25.74 -4.24 4.12
C GLU A 36 25.32 -2.92 4.77
N LEU A 37 24.47 -2.99 5.80
CA LEU A 37 24.10 -1.85 6.64
C LEU A 37 25.19 -1.64 7.72
N GLY A 38 26.08 -0.69 7.50
CA GLY A 38 27.01 -0.20 8.53
C GLY A 38 26.30 0.68 9.57
N PRO A 39 26.85 0.82 10.80
CA PRO A 39 26.18 1.49 11.90
C PRO A 39 26.18 3.00 11.72
N THR A 40 25.00 3.61 11.62
CA THR A 40 24.84 5.08 11.65
C THR A 40 24.63 5.58 13.07
N GLU A 41 25.57 6.38 13.58
CA GLU A 41 25.40 7.23 14.76
C GLU A 41 24.32 8.29 14.50
N ALA A 42 23.15 8.14 15.11
CA ALA A 42 22.09 9.16 15.08
C ALA A 42 22.25 10.10 16.28
N ARG A 43 22.48 11.40 16.03
CA ARG A 43 22.29 12.46 17.04
C ARG A 43 20.80 12.63 17.33
N PRO A 44 20.37 12.74 18.60
CA PRO A 44 18.97 12.98 18.93
C PRO A 44 18.53 14.42 18.56
N PRO A 45 17.26 14.62 18.14
CA PRO A 45 16.75 15.94 17.78
C PRO A 45 16.54 16.85 19.01
N ARG A 46 16.67 18.17 18.81
CA ARG A 46 16.47 19.21 19.84
C ARG A 46 15.04 19.22 20.37
N ALA A 47 14.91 19.36 21.68
CA ALA A 47 13.64 19.47 22.40
C ALA A 47 12.87 20.77 22.08
N TRP A 48 11.54 20.67 22.05
CA TRP A 48 10.60 21.80 21.92
C TRP A 48 10.30 22.44 23.30
N PRO A 49 9.90 23.73 23.37
CA PRO A 49 9.78 24.46 24.63
C PRO A 49 8.61 23.98 25.49
N GLU A 50 8.87 23.81 26.79
CA GLU A 50 7.89 23.45 27.82
C GLU A 50 6.95 24.61 28.15
N GLU A 51 5.64 24.40 28.04
CA GLU A 51 4.64 25.22 28.72
C GLU A 51 3.92 24.39 29.79
N ARG A 52 3.81 25.00 30.99
CA ARG A 52 3.57 24.36 32.28
C ARG A 52 2.19 23.71 32.40
N ALA A 53 2.15 22.48 32.91
CA ALA A 53 0.98 21.95 33.61
C ALA A 53 1.41 21.23 34.89
N SER A 54 0.73 21.56 35.97
CA SER A 54 1.03 21.29 37.37
C SER A 54 0.92 19.81 37.80
N VAL A 55 1.95 19.39 38.54
CA VAL A 55 2.02 18.37 39.61
C VAL A 55 0.76 17.51 39.85
N ALA A 56 0.84 16.22 39.50
CA ALA A 56 0.11 15.15 40.18
C ALA A 56 1.05 13.94 40.40
N ARG A 57 1.05 13.42 41.63
CA ARG A 57 2.02 12.46 42.19
C ARG A 57 2.00 11.10 41.48
N ALA A 58 3.18 10.49 41.38
CA ALA A 58 3.39 9.13 40.89
C ALA A 58 2.72 8.08 41.79
N LEU A 59 2.05 7.12 41.15
CA LEU A 59 1.71 5.80 41.71
C LEU A 59 2.33 4.73 40.81
N PRO A 60 2.86 3.62 41.36
CA PRO A 60 3.56 2.60 40.59
C PRO A 60 2.58 1.76 39.76
N VAL A 61 2.88 1.59 38.47
CA VAL A 61 2.14 0.73 37.55
C VAL A 61 2.69 -0.70 37.68
N SER A 62 1.92 -1.59 38.31
CA SER A 62 2.07 -3.03 38.15
C SER A 62 1.41 -3.46 36.84
N GLN A 63 2.14 -4.11 35.94
CA GLN A 63 1.59 -4.75 34.74
C GLN A 63 0.74 -5.98 35.13
N PRO A 64 -0.49 -6.15 34.60
CA PRO A 64 -1.14 -7.45 34.60
C PRO A 64 -0.80 -8.22 33.31
N ALA A 65 -0.42 -9.49 33.52
CA ALA A 65 -0.26 -10.48 32.47
C ALA A 65 -1.54 -10.63 31.63
N TYR A 66 -1.37 -10.56 30.31
CA TYR A 66 -2.44 -10.78 29.35
C TYR A 66 -2.75 -12.29 29.27
N GLN A 67 -3.76 -12.74 30.02
CA GLN A 67 -4.30 -14.10 29.88
C GLN A 67 -5.38 -14.12 28.79
N ASN A 68 -5.19 -14.99 27.79
CA ASN A 68 -6.20 -15.37 26.81
C ASN A 68 -7.41 -15.99 27.53
N LYS A 69 -8.49 -15.22 27.71
CA LYS A 69 -9.81 -15.76 28.05
C LYS A 69 -10.66 -15.83 26.79
N ALA A 70 -10.80 -17.04 26.27
CA ALA A 70 -11.85 -17.38 25.32
C ALA A 70 -13.20 -17.04 25.96
N HIS A 71 -13.92 -16.07 25.37
CA HIS A 71 -15.27 -15.72 25.79
C HIS A 71 -16.23 -16.86 25.45
N ARG A 72 -16.65 -17.61 26.47
CA ARG A 72 -17.76 -18.56 26.41
C ARG A 72 -19.06 -17.74 26.44
N LEU A 73 -19.74 -17.60 25.31
CA LEU A 73 -21.07 -16.99 25.22
C LEU A 73 -22.10 -17.95 25.84
N GLU A 74 -22.51 -17.68 27.08
CA GLU A 74 -23.67 -18.33 27.69
C GLU A 74 -24.95 -17.68 27.18
N SER A 75 -25.74 -18.43 26.41
CA SER A 75 -27.06 -18.04 25.93
C SER A 75 -28.09 -18.04 27.06
N ARG A 76 -28.50 -16.86 27.53
CA ARG A 76 -29.67 -16.71 28.42
C ARG A 76 -30.97 -16.90 27.63
N ARG A 77 -31.73 -17.95 27.96
CA ARG A 77 -33.12 -18.13 27.51
C ARG A 77 -34.01 -17.13 28.24
N TYR A 78 -34.68 -16.26 27.49
CA TYR A 78 -35.81 -15.47 27.99
C TYR A 78 -37.09 -16.03 27.36
N ILE A 79 -37.86 -16.78 28.14
CA ILE A 79 -39.20 -17.21 27.73
C ILE A 79 -40.18 -16.23 28.37
N ARG A 80 -40.79 -15.38 27.54
CA ARG A 80 -41.98 -14.60 27.92
C ARG A 80 -43.15 -15.15 27.11
N THR A 81 -43.97 -15.97 27.73
CA THR A 81 -45.26 -16.42 27.18
C THR A 81 -46.22 -15.25 27.18
N HIS A 82 -46.72 -14.80 26.02
CA HIS A 82 -48.05 -14.21 25.85
C HIS A 82 -48.53 -14.46 24.41
N THR A 83 -49.71 -15.08 24.34
CA THR A 83 -50.63 -15.32 23.21
C THR A 83 -50.54 -14.38 22.01
N GLY A 84 -50.52 -14.95 20.79
CA GLY A 84 -50.85 -14.23 19.56
C GLY A 84 -50.15 -14.79 18.31
N ILE A 85 -50.96 -15.29 17.38
CA ILE A 85 -50.64 -15.81 16.03
C ILE A 85 -49.45 -15.09 15.38
N GLY A 86 -48.40 -15.82 15.00
CA GLY A 86 -47.24 -15.27 14.30
C GLY A 86 -46.45 -16.35 13.55
N CYS A 87 -46.30 -16.16 12.24
CA CYS A 87 -45.46 -16.96 11.34
C CYS A 87 -44.07 -17.26 11.95
N ALA A 88 -43.73 -18.53 12.06
CA ALA A 88 -42.41 -18.97 12.47
C ALA A 88 -41.41 -18.73 11.33
N TYR A 89 -40.76 -17.56 11.34
CA TYR A 89 -39.51 -17.37 10.60
C TYR A 89 -38.42 -18.16 11.31
N TYR A 90 -38.08 -19.33 10.77
CA TYR A 90 -36.87 -20.04 11.15
C TYR A 90 -35.67 -19.23 10.64
N ILE A 91 -35.09 -18.39 11.50
CA ILE A 91 -33.77 -17.84 11.28
C ILE A 91 -32.78 -18.98 11.51
N THR A 92 -32.42 -19.67 10.43
CA THR A 92 -31.24 -20.53 10.40
C THR A 92 -30.02 -19.62 10.51
N TYR A 93 -29.45 -19.50 11.70
CA TYR A 93 -28.11 -18.98 11.86
C TYR A 93 -27.17 -19.99 11.19
N ASN A 94 -26.79 -19.71 9.95
CA ASN A 94 -25.63 -20.31 9.32
C ASN A 94 -24.44 -19.96 10.22
N ILE A 95 -23.97 -20.92 11.01
CA ILE A 95 -22.67 -20.84 11.65
C ILE A 95 -21.68 -20.79 10.49
N MET A 96 -21.31 -19.58 10.08
CA MET A 96 -20.22 -19.38 9.13
C MET A 96 -19.03 -20.15 9.68
N SER A 97 -18.58 -21.15 8.93
CA SER A 97 -17.38 -21.91 9.24
C SER A 97 -16.27 -20.91 9.56
N SER A 98 -15.64 -21.06 10.72
CA SER A 98 -14.37 -20.40 11.02
C SER A 98 -13.42 -20.75 9.89
N GLU A 99 -13.21 -19.84 8.93
CA GLU A 99 -12.26 -20.07 7.86
C GLU A 99 -10.89 -20.25 8.50
N THR A 100 -10.37 -21.47 8.41
CA THR A 100 -9.04 -21.78 8.91
C THR A 100 -8.05 -21.04 8.03
N PHE A 101 -7.35 -20.08 8.62
CA PHE A 101 -6.29 -19.36 7.95
C PHE A 101 -5.22 -20.35 7.44
N THR A 102 -5.02 -20.39 6.12
CA THR A 102 -4.09 -21.34 5.50
C THR A 102 -2.67 -20.78 5.57
N VAL A 103 -1.80 -21.46 6.32
CA VAL A 103 -0.36 -21.21 6.34
C VAL A 103 0.32 -22.20 5.41
N LEU A 104 1.08 -21.68 4.44
CA LEU A 104 1.82 -22.47 3.48
C LEU A 104 3.12 -23.03 4.11
N ASN A 105 3.32 -24.34 4.03
CA ASN A 105 4.60 -24.96 4.38
C ASN A 105 5.63 -24.88 3.24
N ASP A 106 5.15 -24.66 2.01
CA ASP A 106 5.93 -24.45 0.79
C ASP A 106 5.34 -23.24 0.08
N THR A 107 6.19 -22.28 -0.29
CA THR A 107 5.76 -21.02 -0.90
C THR A 107 5.26 -21.19 -2.33
N ARG A 108 5.51 -22.32 -3.00
CA ARG A 108 5.06 -22.61 -4.37
C ARG A 108 5.39 -21.49 -5.37
N PRO A 109 6.64 -21.03 -5.46
CA PRO A 109 7.00 -19.81 -6.19
C PRO A 109 6.62 -19.86 -7.68
N ASP A 110 6.55 -21.05 -8.28
CA ASP A 110 6.22 -21.25 -9.70
C ASP A 110 4.71 -21.29 -10.00
N ASP A 111 3.85 -21.35 -8.97
CA ASP A 111 2.40 -21.35 -9.14
C ASP A 111 1.89 -19.92 -9.31
N THR A 112 1.66 -19.53 -10.57
CA THR A 112 1.18 -18.19 -10.93
C THR A 112 -0.31 -17.97 -10.64
N THR A 113 -1.05 -19.02 -10.29
CA THR A 113 -2.50 -18.92 -10.00
C THR A 113 -2.77 -18.52 -8.55
N LEU A 114 -1.75 -18.58 -7.70
CA LEU A 114 -1.84 -18.20 -6.30
C LEU A 114 -1.40 -16.73 -6.10
N PRO A 115 -2.05 -15.97 -5.19
CA PRO A 115 -1.69 -14.59 -4.90
C PRO A 115 -0.22 -14.43 -4.51
N ALA A 116 0.37 -13.26 -4.77
CA ALA A 116 1.74 -12.96 -4.37
C ALA A 116 1.92 -13.04 -2.83
N PHE A 117 0.89 -12.67 -2.07
CA PHE A 117 0.90 -12.63 -0.61
C PHE A 117 0.07 -13.78 -0.03
N MET A 118 0.75 -14.76 0.56
CA MET A 118 0.17 -15.77 1.42
C MET A 118 1.13 -16.03 2.57
N VAL A 119 0.61 -16.27 3.78
CA VAL A 119 1.51 -16.53 4.91
C VAL A 119 2.16 -17.89 4.75
N SER A 120 3.48 -17.92 4.89
CA SER A 120 4.26 -19.15 4.82
C SER A 120 5.18 -19.31 6.03
N THR A 121 5.57 -20.54 6.31
CA THR A 121 6.48 -20.85 7.42
C THR A 121 7.90 -20.33 7.19
N THR A 122 8.31 -20.16 5.93
CA THR A 122 9.66 -19.76 5.55
C THR A 122 9.80 -18.25 5.30
N ARG A 123 8.72 -17.58 4.86
CA ARG A 123 8.76 -16.15 4.49
C ARG A 123 7.80 -15.28 5.30
N GLY A 124 7.01 -15.85 6.22
CA GLY A 124 6.07 -15.08 7.04
C GLY A 124 5.06 -14.36 6.15
N PHE A 125 4.98 -13.03 6.28
CA PHE A 125 4.12 -12.15 5.48
C PHE A 125 4.80 -11.61 4.20
N LEU A 126 6.07 -11.95 3.96
CA LEU A 126 6.74 -11.58 2.72
C LEU A 126 6.10 -12.33 1.54
N PRO A 127 6.25 -11.82 0.30
CA PRO A 127 5.68 -12.47 -0.87
C PRO A 127 6.23 -13.89 -1.05
N ARG A 128 5.45 -14.76 -1.68
CA ARG A 128 5.79 -16.18 -1.91
C ARG A 128 7.04 -16.38 -2.77
N ALA A 129 7.34 -15.43 -3.64
CA ALA A 129 8.48 -15.42 -4.55
C ALA A 129 9.09 -14.01 -4.64
N GLU A 130 10.24 -13.88 -5.29
CA GLU A 130 10.79 -12.55 -5.60
C GLU A 130 9.84 -11.77 -6.53
N PRO A 131 9.75 -10.43 -6.40
CA PRO A 131 8.86 -9.64 -7.23
C PRO A 131 9.17 -9.77 -8.72
N VAL A 132 8.13 -9.73 -9.56
CA VAL A 132 8.32 -9.72 -11.02
C VAL A 132 8.94 -8.38 -11.42
N VAL A 133 10.11 -8.45 -12.07
CA VAL A 133 10.89 -7.30 -12.50
C VAL A 133 10.63 -6.95 -13.96
N ASP A 134 10.55 -7.96 -14.82
CA ASP A 134 10.38 -7.78 -16.26
C ASP A 134 8.92 -7.99 -16.67
N LEU A 135 8.32 -6.97 -17.27
CA LEU A 135 6.96 -7.03 -17.77
C LEU A 135 6.92 -7.56 -19.22
N PRO A 136 5.80 -8.17 -19.65
CA PRO A 136 5.59 -8.52 -21.05
C PRO A 136 5.74 -7.32 -22.00
N ALA A 137 6.09 -7.60 -23.26
CA ALA A 137 6.43 -6.58 -24.27
C ALA A 137 5.30 -5.56 -24.52
N GLU A 138 4.05 -5.94 -24.31
CA GLU A 138 2.87 -5.07 -24.38
C GLU A 138 2.97 -3.86 -23.43
N PHE A 139 3.70 -4.01 -22.31
CA PHE A 139 3.90 -2.97 -21.31
C PHE A 139 5.17 -2.15 -21.51
N ALA A 140 5.85 -2.26 -22.66
CA ALA A 140 7.09 -1.53 -22.93
C ALA A 140 6.94 0.00 -22.79
N ALA A 141 5.78 0.57 -23.16
CA ALA A 141 5.50 1.98 -22.99
C ALA A 141 5.45 2.38 -21.50
N LEU A 142 4.80 1.56 -20.66
CA LEU A 142 4.75 1.76 -19.21
C LEU A 142 6.14 1.67 -18.59
N GLU A 143 6.90 0.60 -18.91
CA GLU A 143 8.27 0.41 -18.44
C GLU A 143 9.19 1.58 -18.82
N SER A 144 9.11 2.04 -20.07
CA SER A 144 9.89 3.19 -20.56
C SER A 144 9.60 4.47 -19.78
N ILE A 145 8.32 4.74 -19.47
CA ILE A 145 7.94 5.89 -18.66
C ILE A 145 8.47 5.73 -17.25
N LEU A 146 8.27 4.57 -16.60
CA LEU A 146 8.73 4.32 -15.23
C LEU A 146 10.25 4.42 -15.09
N ALA A 147 11.02 3.95 -16.06
CA ALA A 147 12.47 4.06 -16.06
C ALA A 147 12.96 5.51 -16.17
N ARG A 148 12.26 6.36 -16.92
CA ARG A 148 12.57 7.79 -17.09
C ARG A 148 11.94 8.69 -16.04
N MET A 149 10.93 8.18 -15.31
CA MET A 149 10.12 8.94 -14.36
C MET A 149 10.90 9.59 -13.21
N PRO A 150 11.88 8.93 -12.55
CA PRO A 150 12.49 9.43 -11.33
C PRO A 150 13.03 10.86 -11.41
N ILE A 151 13.22 11.51 -10.26
CA ILE A 151 13.91 12.82 -10.20
C ILE A 151 15.33 12.67 -10.78
N GLN A 152 16.03 11.62 -10.36
CA GLN A 152 17.32 11.24 -10.90
C GLN A 152 17.20 9.80 -11.42
N THR A 153 17.51 9.61 -12.70
CA THR A 153 17.50 8.30 -13.35
C THR A 153 18.74 7.49 -12.94
N LEU A 154 18.78 6.22 -13.37
CA LEU A 154 19.88 5.29 -13.05
C LEU A 154 21.26 5.75 -13.52
N ASP A 155 21.32 6.51 -14.61
CA ASP A 155 22.57 7.08 -15.14
C ASP A 155 22.96 8.40 -14.47
N GLY A 156 22.15 8.86 -13.50
CA GLY A 156 22.37 10.10 -12.77
C GLY A 156 21.79 11.34 -13.44
N SER A 157 21.21 11.24 -14.64
CA SER A 157 20.59 12.37 -15.32
C SER A 157 19.23 12.75 -14.70
N PRO A 158 18.77 14.01 -14.89
CA PRO A 158 17.42 14.40 -14.48
C PRO A 158 16.36 13.64 -15.27
N GLY A 159 15.41 13.01 -14.59
CA GLY A 159 14.29 12.33 -15.24
C GLY A 159 13.05 13.23 -15.42
N LEU A 160 11.91 12.61 -15.71
CA LEU A 160 10.67 13.32 -16.05
C LEU A 160 10.15 14.16 -14.88
N LEU A 161 10.20 13.63 -13.65
CA LEU A 161 9.74 14.36 -12.46
C LEU A 161 10.63 15.57 -12.14
N ALA A 162 11.94 15.48 -12.37
CA ALA A 162 12.83 16.63 -12.20
C ALA A 162 12.55 17.76 -13.18
N ARG A 163 12.07 17.41 -14.39
CA ARG A 163 11.73 18.38 -15.44
C ARG A 163 10.26 18.81 -15.42
N GLY A 164 9.41 18.18 -14.60
CA GLY A 164 7.97 18.42 -14.59
C GLY A 164 7.27 17.99 -15.88
N MET A 165 7.78 16.95 -16.55
CA MET A 165 7.30 16.48 -17.86
C MET A 165 6.47 15.19 -17.81
N LEU A 166 6.30 14.58 -16.64
CA LEU A 166 5.61 13.29 -16.53
C LEU A 166 4.16 13.38 -17.03
N GLY A 167 3.45 14.45 -16.63
CA GLY A 167 2.06 14.65 -17.03
C GLY A 167 1.87 14.64 -18.55
N GLU A 168 2.66 15.42 -19.28
CA GLU A 168 2.61 15.50 -20.74
C GLU A 168 3.04 14.18 -21.40
N THR A 169 4.14 13.59 -20.92
CA THR A 169 4.62 12.29 -21.42
C THR A 169 3.56 11.20 -21.29
N VAL A 170 2.85 11.12 -20.17
CA VAL A 170 1.75 10.15 -19.99
C VAL A 170 0.64 10.35 -21.01
N LEU A 171 0.23 11.61 -21.26
CA LEU A 171 -0.86 11.89 -22.18
C LEU A 171 -0.49 11.59 -23.64
N ASN A 172 0.78 11.74 -24.00
CA ASN A 172 1.27 11.57 -25.36
C ASN A 172 1.77 10.14 -25.66
N GLU A 173 2.36 9.46 -24.69
CA GLU A 173 3.14 8.23 -24.92
C GLU A 173 2.52 6.97 -24.29
N LEU A 174 1.63 7.07 -23.29
CA LEU A 174 1.04 5.90 -22.64
C LEU A 174 -0.31 5.54 -23.30
N PRO A 175 -0.40 4.46 -24.10
CA PRO A 175 -1.68 3.97 -24.58
C PRO A 175 -2.51 3.37 -23.42
N ASP A 176 -3.81 3.18 -23.65
CA ASP A 176 -4.62 2.38 -22.75
C ASP A 176 -4.26 0.89 -22.90
N LEU A 177 -3.63 0.32 -21.87
CA LEU A 177 -3.18 -1.06 -21.83
C LEU A 177 -4.12 -1.99 -21.06
N THR A 178 -5.36 -1.57 -20.79
CA THR A 178 -6.34 -2.40 -20.04
C THR A 178 -6.52 -3.78 -20.68
N TRP A 179 -6.54 -3.86 -22.01
CA TRP A 179 -6.64 -5.14 -22.72
C TRP A 179 -5.47 -6.08 -22.42
N ALA A 180 -4.26 -5.54 -22.23
CA ALA A 180 -3.07 -6.32 -21.92
C ALA A 180 -3.11 -6.79 -20.45
N VAL A 181 -3.62 -5.96 -19.54
CA VAL A 181 -3.89 -6.37 -18.15
C VAL A 181 -4.82 -7.60 -18.13
N GLU A 182 -5.93 -7.56 -18.87
CA GLU A 182 -6.88 -8.68 -18.96
C GLU A 182 -6.27 -9.94 -19.58
N LYS A 183 -5.43 -9.79 -20.61
CA LYS A 183 -4.73 -10.91 -21.25
C LYS A 183 -3.94 -11.75 -20.23
N TYR A 184 -3.40 -11.11 -19.19
CA TYR A 184 -2.60 -11.76 -18.14
C TYR A 184 -3.35 -11.98 -16.83
N ALA A 185 -4.69 -11.89 -16.80
CA ALA A 185 -5.48 -11.93 -15.56
C ALA A 185 -5.27 -13.20 -14.70
N ALA A 186 -4.93 -14.33 -15.31
CA ALA A 186 -4.69 -15.59 -14.61
C ALA A 186 -3.31 -15.67 -13.91
N ASN A 187 -2.39 -14.73 -14.16
CA ASN A 187 -1.08 -14.69 -13.54
C ASN A 187 -1.06 -13.65 -12.40
N LEU A 188 -1.44 -14.08 -11.19
CA LEU A 188 -1.62 -13.18 -10.05
C LEU A 188 -0.33 -12.47 -9.60
N PRO A 189 0.86 -13.11 -9.58
CA PRO A 189 2.11 -12.40 -9.32
C PRO A 189 2.41 -11.28 -10.33
N LEU A 190 2.14 -11.51 -11.63
CA LEU A 190 2.29 -10.48 -12.65
C LEU A 190 1.25 -9.37 -12.47
N GLN A 191 0.00 -9.68 -12.11
CA GLN A 191 -1.01 -8.67 -11.81
C GLN A 191 -0.60 -7.78 -10.62
N ASN A 192 0.04 -8.36 -9.60
CA ASN A 192 0.59 -7.61 -8.48
C ASN A 192 1.73 -6.68 -8.91
N ALA A 193 2.59 -7.11 -9.85
CA ALA A 193 3.65 -6.26 -10.40
C ALA A 193 3.10 -5.11 -11.26
N LEU A 194 2.09 -5.39 -12.09
CA LEU A 194 1.38 -4.36 -12.86
C LEU A 194 0.69 -3.36 -11.93
N TYR A 195 0.02 -3.85 -10.88
CA TYR A 195 -0.56 -3.01 -9.84
C TYR A 195 0.48 -2.10 -9.18
N ARG A 196 1.62 -2.65 -8.75
CA ARG A 196 2.74 -1.88 -8.21
C ARG A 196 3.15 -0.76 -9.16
N ASP A 197 3.43 -1.11 -10.41
CA ASP A 197 3.99 -0.20 -11.41
C ASP A 197 3.01 0.91 -11.79
N TYR A 198 1.73 0.57 -11.96
CA TYR A 198 0.67 1.56 -12.14
C TYR A 198 0.43 2.42 -10.90
N SER A 199 0.59 1.88 -9.68
CA SER A 199 0.42 2.66 -8.45
C SER A 199 1.50 3.74 -8.29
N PHE A 200 2.75 3.42 -8.63
CA PHE A 200 3.83 4.41 -8.68
C PHE A 200 3.53 5.50 -9.71
N LEU A 201 3.12 5.10 -10.92
CA LEU A 201 2.78 6.05 -11.97
C LEU A 201 1.60 6.95 -11.58
N ALA A 202 0.54 6.38 -11.00
CA ALA A 202 -0.64 7.11 -10.57
C ALA A 202 -0.30 8.15 -9.49
N SER A 203 0.43 7.75 -8.45
CA SER A 203 0.85 8.67 -7.39
C SER A 203 1.79 9.75 -7.91
N ALA A 204 2.76 9.42 -8.76
CA ALA A 204 3.65 10.39 -9.37
C ALA A 204 2.90 11.38 -10.27
N TYR A 205 1.97 10.90 -11.11
CA TYR A 205 1.17 11.75 -11.98
C TYR A 205 0.28 12.72 -11.16
N LEU A 206 -0.41 12.25 -10.13
CA LEU A 206 -1.25 13.12 -9.32
C LEU A 206 -0.42 14.17 -8.56
N LEU A 207 0.74 13.79 -8.02
CA LEU A 207 1.52 14.63 -7.12
C LEU A 207 2.63 15.46 -7.80
N GLU A 208 2.90 15.28 -9.09
CA GLU A 208 3.96 16.05 -9.78
C GLU A 208 3.81 17.58 -9.61
N PRO A 209 2.63 18.22 -9.81
CA PRO A 209 2.53 19.67 -9.63
C PRO A 209 2.79 20.11 -8.18
N CYS A 210 2.34 19.30 -7.22
CA CYS A 210 2.58 19.49 -5.80
C CYS A 210 4.09 19.44 -5.49
N HIS A 211 4.80 18.46 -6.06
CA HIS A 211 6.25 18.32 -5.94
C HIS A 211 7.00 19.50 -6.56
N LEU A 212 6.63 19.93 -7.78
CA LEU A 212 7.28 21.06 -8.45
C LEU A 212 7.12 22.37 -7.66
N ARG A 213 5.94 22.59 -7.05
CA ARG A 213 5.72 23.73 -6.16
C ARG A 213 6.63 23.68 -4.93
N PHE A 214 6.77 22.50 -4.32
CA PHE A 214 7.68 22.30 -3.19
C PHE A 214 9.14 22.56 -3.54
N VAL A 215 9.60 22.08 -4.71
CA VAL A 215 10.98 22.34 -5.16
C VAL A 215 11.24 23.83 -5.40
N LYS A 216 10.23 24.57 -5.86
CA LYS A 216 10.35 26.00 -6.17
C LYS A 216 10.38 26.86 -4.90
N ASP A 217 9.41 26.67 -4.00
CA ASP A 217 9.11 27.62 -2.93
C ASP A 217 9.17 26.98 -1.51
N GLY A 218 9.45 25.67 -1.40
CA GLY A 218 9.52 24.94 -0.13
C GLY A 218 8.17 24.54 0.47
N GLU A 219 7.07 24.89 -0.19
CA GLU A 219 5.70 24.59 0.25
C GLU A 219 5.01 23.60 -0.69
N TYR A 220 4.24 22.66 -0.14
CA TYR A 220 3.45 21.74 -0.95
C TYR A 220 2.26 22.44 -1.61
N GLY A 221 2.11 22.25 -2.92
CA GLY A 221 0.96 22.71 -3.69
C GLY A 221 -0.16 21.68 -3.77
N LEU A 222 -1.17 21.95 -4.60
CA LEU A 222 -2.18 20.97 -4.95
C LEU A 222 -1.65 19.97 -5.99
N GLY A 223 -2.13 18.73 -5.90
CA GLY A 223 -1.97 17.73 -6.96
C GLY A 223 -3.01 17.89 -8.06
N ARG A 224 -2.92 17.06 -9.10
CA ARG A 224 -3.98 16.92 -10.10
C ARG A 224 -5.17 16.22 -9.46
N GLU A 225 -6.39 16.66 -9.78
CA GLU A 225 -7.63 16.08 -9.26
C GLU A 225 -8.12 14.88 -10.08
N VAL A 226 -7.61 14.73 -11.31
CA VAL A 226 -8.07 13.72 -12.27
C VAL A 226 -6.90 12.87 -12.72
N LEU A 227 -7.10 11.55 -12.65
CA LEU A 227 -6.22 10.57 -13.24
C LEU A 227 -6.72 10.22 -14.65
N PRO A 228 -5.86 10.23 -15.68
CA PRO A 228 -6.30 9.95 -17.04
C PRO A 228 -6.65 8.46 -17.20
N LYS A 229 -7.54 8.16 -18.16
CA LYS A 229 -8.12 6.80 -18.35
C LYS A 229 -7.07 5.70 -18.53
N ASN A 230 -5.98 6.02 -19.21
CA ASN A 230 -4.85 5.13 -19.51
C ASN A 230 -4.01 4.75 -18.27
N ILE A 231 -4.26 5.39 -17.12
CA ILE A 231 -3.77 4.95 -15.82
C ILE A 231 -4.93 4.44 -14.97
N ALA A 232 -6.04 5.19 -14.89
CA ALA A 232 -7.14 4.93 -13.97
C ALA A 232 -7.85 3.58 -14.21
N ILE A 233 -8.04 3.19 -15.47
CA ILE A 233 -8.72 1.92 -15.80
C ILE A 233 -7.76 0.74 -15.55
N PRO A 234 -6.51 0.73 -16.07
CA PRO A 234 -5.58 -0.37 -15.80
C PRO A 234 -5.29 -0.61 -14.32
N ILE A 235 -5.05 0.44 -13.52
CA ILE A 235 -4.79 0.28 -12.08
C ILE A 235 -6.00 -0.29 -11.35
N SER A 236 -7.20 0.16 -11.70
CA SER A 236 -8.45 -0.36 -11.13
C SER A 236 -8.62 -1.83 -11.44
N ARG A 237 -8.29 -2.22 -12.67
CA ARG A 237 -8.40 -3.62 -13.08
C ARG A 237 -7.36 -4.52 -12.41
N CYS A 238 -6.10 -4.08 -12.33
CA CYS A 238 -5.06 -4.81 -11.61
C CYS A 238 -5.44 -4.97 -10.13
N ALA A 239 -5.94 -3.91 -9.50
CA ALA A 239 -6.36 -3.92 -8.10
C ALA A 239 -7.54 -4.89 -7.87
N GLU A 240 -8.52 -4.90 -8.75
CA GLU A 240 -9.65 -5.84 -8.68
C GLU A 240 -9.17 -7.31 -8.76
N ILE A 241 -8.30 -7.62 -9.72
CA ILE A 241 -7.80 -8.99 -9.92
C ILE A 241 -6.89 -9.43 -8.76
N ALA A 242 -6.01 -8.55 -8.29
CA ALA A 242 -5.06 -8.85 -7.23
C ALA A 242 -5.64 -8.72 -5.81
N GLY A 243 -6.87 -8.21 -5.65
CA GLY A 243 -7.54 -8.08 -4.35
C GLY A 243 -7.17 -6.82 -3.57
N PHE A 244 -6.72 -5.77 -4.23
CA PHE A 244 -6.35 -4.48 -3.65
C PHE A 244 -7.36 -3.37 -3.93
N LYS A 245 -7.05 -2.17 -3.43
CA LYS A 245 -7.69 -0.92 -3.84
C LYS A 245 -6.75 -0.13 -4.76
N PRO A 246 -7.27 0.67 -5.71
CA PRO A 246 -6.47 1.31 -6.76
C PRO A 246 -5.72 2.57 -6.29
N PHE A 247 -4.91 2.42 -5.26
CA PHE A 247 -3.99 3.43 -4.76
C PHE A 247 -2.70 2.76 -4.29
N MET A 248 -1.62 3.50 -4.12
CA MET A 248 -0.34 2.97 -3.66
C MET A 248 -0.41 2.48 -2.20
N GLU A 249 -0.16 1.19 -1.97
CA GLU A 249 -0.21 0.57 -0.65
C GLU A 249 1.14 -0.06 -0.23
N TYR A 250 1.26 -0.43 1.04
CA TYR A 250 2.51 -0.95 1.58
C TYR A 250 2.92 -2.32 1.00
N ALA A 251 2.00 -3.29 1.01
CA ALA A 251 2.33 -4.68 0.66
C ALA A 251 2.47 -4.85 -0.84
N GLY A 252 1.39 -4.64 -1.59
CA GLY A 252 1.28 -4.88 -3.02
C GLY A 252 2.05 -3.89 -3.89
N SER A 253 2.54 -2.78 -3.35
CA SER A 253 3.35 -1.85 -4.14
C SER A 253 4.68 -1.47 -3.52
N TYR A 254 4.76 -0.41 -2.73
CA TYR A 254 6.04 0.28 -2.58
C TYR A 254 7.06 -0.40 -1.67
N ALA A 255 6.64 -1.29 -0.76
CA ALA A 255 7.54 -1.90 0.21
C ALA A 255 7.79 -3.39 -0.05
N LEU A 256 6.77 -4.25 0.06
CA LEU A 256 7.01 -5.69 0.11
C LEU A 256 7.13 -6.35 -1.27
N PHE A 257 6.59 -5.73 -2.33
CA PHE A 257 6.62 -6.28 -3.69
C PHE A 257 7.39 -5.40 -4.70
N ASN A 258 8.27 -4.51 -4.23
CA ASN A 258 8.98 -3.54 -5.07
C ASN A 258 10.35 -4.02 -5.53
#